data_AF-A0A535GQ80-F1
#
_entry.id   AF-A0A535GQ80-F1
#
_cell.length_a   1.000
_cell.length_b   1.000
_cell.length_c   1.000
_cell.angle_alpha   90.00
_cell.angle_beta   90.00
_cell.angle_gamma   90.00
#
_symmetry.space_group_name_H-M   'P 1'
#
loop_
_entity.id
_entity.type
_entity.pdbx_description
1 polymer ?
#
loop_
_entity_poly.entity_id
_entity_poly.type
_entity_poly.pdbx_seq_one_letter_code
_entity_poly.pdbx_strand_id
1 'polypeptide(L)'
;MSMVQAPERELDRLEGLWSDGLSDTYRAYLDHAGHFGPDTQPRLALAAALIEVGVKLQGLGGRAAPPTTLLVGDLCLARGSRLLADHAPLAVQVAFARAIESLSSAAASEAPAPPARELLQDALGVSR
;
A
#
# COMPACT_ATOMS: atom_id res chain seq x y z
N MET A 1 9.23 -30.27 6.36
CA MET A 1 9.19 -29.24 5.30
C MET A 1 8.90 -27.91 5.98
N SER A 2 9.91 -27.04 6.07
CA SER A 2 9.88 -25.83 6.90
C SER A 2 9.04 -24.73 6.23
N MET A 3 8.15 -24.09 6.99
CA MET A 3 7.18 -23.06 6.56
C MET A 3 7.82 -21.74 6.10
N VAL A 4 9.15 -21.66 6.09
CA VAL A 4 9.93 -20.45 5.80
C VAL A 4 10.11 -20.19 4.29
N GLN A 5 9.95 -21.20 3.43
CA GLN A 5 10.24 -21.05 1.99
C GLN A 5 9.07 -20.53 1.13
N ALA A 6 7.86 -20.46 1.69
CA ALA A 6 6.69 -19.91 1.01
C ALA A 6 6.74 -18.37 0.85
N PRO A 7 7.08 -17.58 1.90
CA PRO A 7 7.21 -16.13 1.74
C PRO A 7 8.35 -15.71 0.80
N GLU A 8 9.45 -16.46 0.72
CA GLU A 8 10.60 -16.15 -0.15
C GLU A 8 10.25 -16.26 -1.65
N ARG A 9 9.54 -17.32 -2.07
CA ARG A 9 9.10 -17.49 -3.48
C ARG A 9 8.00 -16.51 -3.90
N GLU A 10 7.28 -15.97 -2.94
CA GLU A 10 6.26 -14.94 -3.18
C GLU A 10 6.88 -13.54 -3.22
N LEU A 11 8.00 -13.34 -2.50
CA LEU A 11 8.90 -12.19 -2.65
C LEU A 11 9.56 -12.14 -4.04
N ASP A 12 9.97 -13.27 -4.62
CA ASP A 12 10.55 -13.31 -5.98
C ASP A 12 9.55 -12.84 -7.06
N ARG A 13 8.23 -12.99 -6.83
CA ARG A 13 7.20 -12.41 -7.72
C ARG A 13 6.96 -10.93 -7.47
N LEU A 14 7.28 -10.45 -6.26
CA LEU A 14 7.34 -9.04 -5.93
C LEU A 14 8.63 -8.38 -6.44
N GLU A 15 9.70 -9.11 -6.76
CA GLU A 15 10.93 -8.55 -7.36
C GLU A 15 10.64 -7.78 -8.66
N GLY A 16 9.70 -8.26 -9.49
CA GLY A 16 9.26 -7.56 -10.69
C GLY A 16 8.46 -6.26 -10.42
N LEU A 17 7.79 -6.15 -9.27
CA LEU A 17 7.19 -4.89 -8.78
C LEU A 17 8.25 -3.97 -8.14
N TRP A 18 9.27 -4.59 -7.55
CA TRP A 18 10.41 -3.93 -6.96
C TRP A 18 11.26 -3.19 -8.00
N SER A 19 11.36 -3.74 -9.22
CA SER A 19 12.03 -3.09 -10.36
C SER A 19 11.31 -1.87 -10.93
N ASP A 20 10.01 -1.69 -10.63
CA ASP A 20 9.16 -0.65 -11.24
C ASP A 20 8.75 0.49 -10.26
N GLY A 21 9.49 0.69 -9.16
CA GLY A 21 9.35 1.88 -8.30
C GLY A 21 8.77 1.65 -6.90
N LEU A 22 8.55 0.39 -6.49
CA LEU A 22 8.17 0.05 -5.12
C LEU A 22 9.28 0.44 -4.11
N SER A 23 10.55 0.26 -4.46
CA SER A 23 11.70 0.66 -3.62
C SER A 23 11.70 2.14 -3.26
N ASP A 24 11.47 3.01 -4.24
CA ASP A 24 11.51 4.46 -4.02
C ASP A 24 10.27 4.92 -3.23
N THR A 25 9.12 4.32 -3.52
CA THR A 25 7.89 4.55 -2.76
C THR A 25 8.06 4.11 -1.30
N TYR A 26 8.65 2.94 -1.07
CA TYR A 26 8.97 2.44 0.27
C TYR A 26 9.89 3.38 1.05
N ARG A 27 10.98 3.85 0.43
CA ARG A 27 11.91 4.81 1.05
C ARG A 27 11.21 6.11 1.44
N ALA A 28 10.31 6.63 0.62
CA ALA A 28 9.55 7.83 0.94
C ALA A 28 8.65 7.67 2.19
N TYR A 29 8.17 6.45 2.45
CA TYR A 29 7.33 6.16 3.62
C TYR A 29 8.12 5.85 4.89
N LEU A 30 9.39 5.42 4.79
CA LEU A 30 10.23 5.18 5.97
C LEU A 30 10.35 6.43 6.85
N ASP A 31 10.54 7.59 6.23
CA ASP A 31 10.65 8.87 6.93
C ASP A 31 9.33 9.25 7.63
N HIS A 32 8.19 9.01 6.97
CA HIS A 32 6.87 9.32 7.50
C HIS A 32 6.47 8.40 8.65
N ALA A 33 6.91 7.14 8.60
CA ALA A 33 6.71 6.14 9.64
C ALA A 33 7.74 6.21 10.79
N GLY A 34 8.65 7.19 10.80
CA GLY A 34 9.78 7.25 11.76
C GLY A 34 9.42 7.37 13.24
N HIS A 35 8.15 7.65 13.56
CA HIS A 35 7.66 7.70 14.95
C HIS A 35 7.23 6.34 15.49
N PHE A 36 7.06 5.34 14.62
CA PHE A 36 6.78 3.96 15.03
C PHE A 36 8.09 3.27 15.48
N GLY A 37 7.96 2.26 16.35
CA GLY A 37 9.11 1.48 16.82
C GLY A 37 9.88 0.79 15.68
N PRO A 38 11.17 0.43 15.91
CA PRO A 38 12.08 -0.05 14.87
C PRO A 38 11.60 -1.34 14.18
N ASP A 39 10.81 -2.17 14.87
CA ASP A 39 10.21 -3.36 14.28
C ASP A 39 8.97 -3.04 13.43
N THR A 40 8.22 -2.00 13.79
CA THR A 40 6.93 -1.67 13.17
C THR A 40 7.09 -0.73 11.98
N GLN A 41 7.99 0.25 12.09
CA GLN A 41 8.29 1.23 11.04
C GLN A 41 8.48 0.62 9.65
N PRO A 42 9.41 -0.35 9.42
CA PRO A 42 9.63 -0.89 8.08
C PRO A 42 8.41 -1.63 7.54
N ARG A 43 7.58 -2.23 8.41
CA ARG A 43 6.37 -2.96 8.00
C ARG A 43 5.26 -1.99 7.58
N LEU A 44 5.08 -0.89 8.31
CA LEU A 44 4.09 0.12 7.96
C LEU A 44 4.49 0.92 6.72
N ALA A 45 5.77 1.22 6.54
CA ALA A 45 6.26 1.84 5.31
C ALA A 45 6.06 0.94 4.09
N LEU A 46 6.30 -0.38 4.23
CA LEU A 46 6.03 -1.34 3.16
C LEU A 46 4.54 -1.46 2.86
N ALA A 47 3.69 -1.47 3.90
CA ALA A 47 2.25 -1.50 3.73
C ALA A 47 1.74 -0.29 2.92
N ALA A 48 2.21 0.91 3.28
CA ALA A 48 1.86 2.14 2.57
C ALA A 48 2.32 2.13 1.10
N ALA A 49 3.55 1.68 0.85
CA ALA A 49 4.08 1.57 -0.50
C ALA A 49 3.29 0.56 -1.37
N LEU A 50 2.96 -0.60 -0.81
CA LEU A 50 2.13 -1.60 -1.50
C LEU A 50 0.74 -1.05 -1.82
N ILE A 51 0.12 -0.30 -0.90
CA ILE A 51 -1.19 0.30 -1.14
C ILE A 51 -1.11 1.39 -2.21
N GLU A 52 -0.12 2.27 -2.16
CA GLU A 52 0.07 3.31 -3.18
C GLU A 52 0.27 2.70 -4.58
N VAL A 53 1.12 1.68 -4.68
CA VAL A 53 1.36 0.96 -5.95
C VAL A 53 0.10 0.22 -6.39
N GLY A 54 -0.60 -0.47 -5.49
CA GLY A 54 -1.83 -1.20 -5.79
C GLY A 54 -2.91 -0.29 -6.38
N VAL A 55 -3.14 0.87 -5.75
CA VAL A 55 -4.09 1.87 -6.25
C VAL A 55 -3.68 2.40 -7.63
N LYS A 56 -2.39 2.71 -7.85
CA LYS A 56 -1.91 3.18 -9.15
C LYS A 56 -2.13 2.15 -10.26
N LEU A 57 -1.87 0.87 -9.98
CA LEU A 57 -2.04 -0.23 -10.92
C LEU A 57 -3.50 -0.47 -11.29
N GLN A 58 -4.44 -0.17 -10.39
CA GLN A 58 -5.87 -0.26 -10.70
C GLN A 58 -6.33 0.78 -11.73
N GLY A 59 -5.57 1.86 -11.94
CA GLY A 59 -5.93 2.88 -12.93
C GLY A 59 -7.26 3.58 -12.61
N LEU A 60 -7.55 3.78 -11.32
CA LEU A 60 -8.83 4.34 -10.84
C LEU A 60 -9.19 5.64 -11.57
N GLY A 61 -10.44 5.74 -12.04
CA GLY A 61 -10.97 6.91 -12.76
C GLY A 61 -10.51 7.04 -14.21
N GLY A 62 -9.70 6.10 -14.71
CA GLY A 62 -9.23 6.04 -16.08
C GLY A 62 -9.79 4.85 -16.86
N ARG A 63 -9.20 4.60 -18.04
CA ARG A 63 -9.47 3.38 -18.80
C ARG A 63 -9.02 2.17 -17.97
N ALA A 64 -9.86 1.14 -17.90
CA ALA A 64 -9.56 -0.09 -17.18
C ALA A 64 -8.16 -0.64 -17.58
N ALA A 65 -7.33 -0.90 -16.57
CA ALA A 65 -6.01 -1.49 -16.75
C ALA A 65 -6.14 -2.94 -17.29
N PRO A 66 -5.07 -3.51 -17.90
CA PRO A 66 -5.06 -4.89 -18.33
C PRO A 66 -5.36 -5.86 -17.16
N PRO A 67 -6.04 -7.00 -17.40
CA PRO A 67 -6.43 -7.93 -16.33
C PRO A 67 -5.27 -8.38 -15.44
N THR A 68 -4.09 -8.62 -16.01
CA THR A 68 -2.89 -9.00 -15.24
C THR A 68 -2.41 -7.88 -14.32
N THR A 69 -2.51 -6.62 -14.77
CA THR A 69 -2.17 -5.44 -13.97
C THR A 69 -3.14 -5.26 -12.80
N LEU A 70 -4.43 -5.50 -13.02
CA LEU A 70 -5.44 -5.46 -11.96
C LEU A 70 -5.17 -6.51 -10.87
N LEU A 71 -4.87 -7.75 -11.26
CA LEU A 71 -4.54 -8.82 -10.30
C LEU A 71 -3.31 -8.50 -9.46
N VAL A 72 -2.30 -7.86 -10.06
CA VAL A 72 -1.12 -7.40 -9.33
C VAL A 72 -1.50 -6.28 -8.36
N GLY A 73 -2.34 -5.33 -8.78
CA GLY A 73 -2.87 -4.29 -7.90
C GLY A 73 -3.61 -4.86 -6.68
N ASP A 74 -4.48 -5.85 -6.90
CA ASP A 74 -5.23 -6.51 -5.84
C ASP A 74 -4.32 -7.28 -4.86
N LEU A 75 -3.27 -7.94 -5.38
CA LEU A 75 -2.25 -8.59 -4.55
C LEU A 75 -1.54 -7.57 -3.64
N CYS A 76 -1.15 -6.42 -4.20
CA CYS A 76 -0.52 -5.35 -3.44
C CYS A 76 -1.45 -4.81 -2.34
N LEU A 77 -2.72 -4.55 -2.65
CA LEU A 77 -3.71 -4.08 -1.67
C LEU A 77 -3.96 -5.10 -0.57
N ALA A 78 -4.10 -6.38 -0.91
CA ALA A 78 -4.30 -7.45 0.07
C ALA A 78 -3.09 -7.60 1.00
N ARG A 79 -1.87 -7.54 0.45
CA ARG A 79 -0.62 -7.63 1.23
C ARG A 79 -0.40 -6.41 2.12
N GLY A 80 -0.63 -5.21 1.61
CA GLY A 80 -0.56 -3.99 2.41
C GLY A 80 -1.58 -4.02 3.56
N SER A 81 -2.82 -4.41 3.27
CA SER A 81 -3.88 -4.54 4.28
C SER A 81 -3.55 -5.58 5.36
N ARG A 82 -2.94 -6.71 4.98
CA ARG A 82 -2.44 -7.73 5.92
C ARG A 82 -1.39 -7.15 6.87
N LEU A 83 -0.40 -6.44 6.34
CA LEU A 83 0.65 -5.82 7.15
C LEU A 83 0.07 -4.78 8.13
N LEU A 84 -0.93 -4.00 7.70
CA LEU A 84 -1.62 -3.07 8.59
C LEU A 84 -2.39 -3.80 9.70
N ALA A 85 -3.13 -4.85 9.35
CA ALA A 85 -3.89 -5.63 10.33
C ALA A 85 -2.98 -6.28 11.39
N ASP A 86 -1.83 -6.78 10.97
CA ASP A 86 -0.89 -7.50 11.83
C ASP A 86 -0.01 -6.56 12.69
N HIS A 87 0.23 -5.31 12.26
CA HIS A 87 1.25 -4.45 12.86
C HIS A 87 0.84 -3.00 13.18
N ALA A 88 -0.24 -2.49 12.61
CA ALA A 88 -0.65 -1.09 12.79
C ALA A 88 -1.64 -0.94 13.95
N PRO A 89 -1.60 0.17 14.70
CA PRO A 89 -2.69 0.55 15.60
C PRO A 89 -4.02 0.69 14.84
N LEU A 90 -5.14 0.40 15.51
CA LEU A 90 -6.47 0.46 14.90
C LEU A 90 -6.76 1.80 14.22
N ALA A 91 -6.33 2.92 14.82
CA ALA A 91 -6.52 4.26 14.25
C ALA A 91 -5.86 4.40 12.86
N VAL A 92 -4.66 3.85 12.70
CA VAL A 92 -3.94 3.82 11.41
C VAL A 92 -4.67 2.91 10.43
N GLN A 93 -5.10 1.71 10.85
CA GLN A 93 -5.85 0.80 9.98
C GLN A 93 -7.11 1.47 9.41
N VAL A 94 -7.89 2.13 10.27
CA VAL A 94 -9.10 2.88 9.87
C VAL A 94 -8.75 4.03 8.93
N ALA A 95 -7.69 4.79 9.21
CA ALA A 95 -7.27 5.90 8.36
C ALA A 95 -6.87 5.44 6.95
N PHE A 96 -6.15 4.32 6.83
CA PHE A 96 -5.83 3.72 5.54
C PHE A 96 -7.07 3.25 4.78
N ALA A 97 -8.03 2.61 5.47
CA ALA A 97 -9.29 2.21 4.85
C ALA A 97 -10.08 3.42 4.30
N ARG A 98 -10.11 4.54 5.06
CA ARG A 98 -10.73 5.80 4.63
C ARG A 98 -10.03 6.44 3.43
N ALA A 99 -8.70 6.36 3.38
CA ALA A 99 -7.94 6.84 2.23
C ALA A 99 -8.30 6.07 0.94
N ILE A 100 -8.34 4.74 1.01
CA ILE A 100 -8.72 3.88 -0.12
C ILE A 100 -10.18 4.13 -0.55
N GLU A 101 -11.09 4.26 0.42
CA GLU A 101 -12.50 4.60 0.18
C GLU A 101 -12.62 5.93 -0.58
N SER A 102 -11.88 6.95 -0.15
CA SER A 102 -11.90 8.29 -0.75
C SER A 102 -11.38 8.28 -2.20
N LEU A 103 -10.30 7.55 -2.46
CA LEU A 103 -9.75 7.37 -3.80
C LEU A 103 -10.74 6.63 -4.72
N SER A 104 -11.36 5.57 -4.21
CA SER A 104 -12.35 4.78 -4.93
C SER A 104 -13.63 5.59 -5.22
N SER A 105 -14.08 6.39 -4.26
CA SER A 105 -15.25 7.25 -4.38
C SER A 105 -15.02 8.37 -5.40
N ALA A 106 -13.86 9.03 -5.37
CA ALA A 106 -13.50 10.04 -6.36
C ALA A 106 -13.48 9.47 -7.77
N ALA A 107 -12.87 8.29 -7.94
CA ALA A 107 -12.84 7.60 -9.22
C ALA A 107 -14.24 7.20 -9.74
N ALA A 108 -15.11 6.70 -8.87
CA ALA A 108 -16.48 6.32 -9.22
C ALA A 108 -17.38 7.53 -9.56
N SER A 109 -17.08 8.70 -9.02
CA SER A 109 -17.81 9.95 -9.26
C SER A 109 -17.22 10.84 -10.35
N GLU A 110 -16.15 10.37 -11.03
CA GLU A 110 -15.36 11.17 -11.99
C GLU A 110 -14.85 12.49 -11.41
N ALA A 111 -14.74 12.57 -10.09
CA ALA A 111 -14.22 13.72 -9.38
C ALA A 111 -12.68 13.70 -9.36
N PRO A 112 -12.02 14.86 -9.21
CA PRO A 112 -10.57 14.91 -9.01
C PRO A 112 -10.18 14.09 -7.78
N ALA A 113 -9.41 13.03 -7.99
CA ALA A 113 -8.93 12.20 -6.90
C ALA A 113 -7.81 12.93 -6.13
N PRO A 114 -7.86 12.97 -4.78
CA PRO A 114 -6.74 13.46 -3.98
C PRO A 114 -5.49 12.61 -4.23
N PRO A 115 -4.27 13.16 -4.06
CA PRO A 115 -3.05 12.40 -4.25
C PRO A 115 -2.98 11.25 -3.24
N ALA A 116 -2.93 10.00 -3.73
CA ALA A 116 -2.88 8.82 -2.88
C ALA A 116 -1.73 8.88 -1.87
N ARG A 117 -0.58 9.43 -2.29
CA ARG A 117 0.59 9.59 -1.42
C ARG A 117 0.28 10.41 -0.17
N GLU A 118 -0.34 11.57 -0.35
CA GLU A 118 -0.66 12.50 0.73
C GLU A 118 -1.64 11.85 1.72
N LEU A 119 -2.71 11.24 1.23
CA LEU A 119 -3.69 10.54 2.08
C LEU A 119 -3.05 9.43 2.93
N LEU A 120 -2.13 8.66 2.36
CA LEU A 120 -1.47 7.56 3.07
C LEU A 120 -0.40 8.06 4.05
N GLN A 121 0.25 9.20 3.76
CA GLN A 121 1.15 9.87 4.70
C GLN A 121 0.37 10.41 5.90
N ASP A 122 -0.77 11.04 5.66
CA ASP A 122 -1.68 11.50 6.72
C ASP A 122 -2.18 10.33 7.58
N ALA A 123 -2.53 9.21 6.95
CA ALA A 123 -2.97 8.00 7.64
C ALA A 123 -1.91 7.45 8.60
N LEU A 124 -0.62 7.51 8.24
CA LEU A 124 0.49 7.16 9.13
C LEU A 124 0.69 8.17 10.26
N GLY A 125 0.25 9.42 10.08
CA GLY A 125 0.36 10.51 11.04
C GLY A 125 -0.73 10.54 12.12
N VAL A 126 -1.84 9.82 11.95
CA VAL A 126 -3.00 9.84 12.87
C VAL A 126 -2.67 9.41 14.31
N SER A 127 -1.55 8.71 14.52
CA SER A 127 -1.10 8.24 15.83
C SER A 127 0.12 8.99 16.40
N ARG A 128 0.52 10.12 15.79
CA ARG A 128 1.51 11.04 16.38
C ARG A 128 0.95 11.82 17.55
#